data_AF-A0A3D3PC42-F1
#
_entry.id   AF-A0A3D3PC42-F1
#
_cell.length_a   1.000
_cell.length_b   1.000
_cell.length_c   1.000
_cell.angle_alpha   90.00
_cell.angle_beta   90.00
_cell.angle_gamma   90.00
#
_symmetry.space_group_name_H-M   'P 1'
#
loop_
_entity.id
_entity.type
_entity.pdbx_description
1 polymer ?
#
loop_
_entity_poly.entity_id
_entity_poly.type
_entity_poly.pdbx_seq_one_letter_code
_entity_poly.pdbx_strand_id
1 'polypeptide(L)'
;MKTYRSLIYVLAAALTFGNYSIAQVAPATKPAEVPLDANVKLGKLPNGFTYYLRKNTEPKSRATLYLAVKAGSILETDEQQGLAHFMEHMSFNGTKNYPKNELVNYLQKAGVRFGADLNAYTSFDETVYQ
;
A
#
# COMPACT_ATOMS: atom_id res chain seq x y z
N MET A 1 42.09 64.02 -2.07
CA MET A 1 43.45 64.33 -1.55
C MET A 1 43.32 64.57 -0.05
N LYS A 2 44.17 63.92 0.77
CA LYS A 2 44.33 64.04 2.24
C LYS A 2 43.48 63.13 3.17
N THR A 3 44.03 61.92 3.34
CA THR A 3 44.30 61.17 4.61
C THR A 3 44.67 62.02 5.84
N TYR A 4 44.64 61.64 7.14
CA TYR A 4 44.42 60.43 7.99
C TYR A 4 44.14 60.94 9.44
N ARG A 5 43.49 60.15 10.33
CA ARG A 5 43.79 59.89 11.77
C ARG A 5 42.52 59.43 12.52
N SER A 6 42.34 58.13 12.78
CA SER A 6 42.80 57.34 13.94
C SER A 6 41.88 57.45 15.17
N LEU A 7 41.20 56.37 15.58
CA LEU A 7 41.42 55.65 16.85
C LEU A 7 40.31 54.59 17.11
N ILE A 8 40.74 53.32 17.12
CA ILE A 8 40.48 52.31 18.17
C ILE A 8 39.04 52.13 18.66
N TYR A 9 38.35 51.13 18.12
CA TYR A 9 37.55 50.18 18.91
C TYR A 9 37.65 48.79 18.28
N VAL A 10 38.80 48.14 18.47
CA VAL A 10 38.88 46.68 18.51
C VAL A 10 38.77 46.34 19.98
N LEU A 11 37.60 45.91 20.45
CA LEU A 11 37.51 45.16 21.70
C LEU A 11 36.36 44.15 21.62
N ALA A 12 36.77 42.88 21.57
CA ALA A 12 36.06 41.73 22.08
C ALA A 12 34.69 41.40 21.46
N ALA A 13 34.70 40.76 20.29
CA ALA A 13 33.76 39.68 19.99
C ALA A 13 34.53 38.46 19.46
N ALA A 14 35.58 38.08 20.18
CA ALA A 14 36.18 36.76 20.04
C ALA A 14 35.49 35.82 21.02
N LEU A 15 35.18 34.62 20.53
CA LEU A 15 34.89 33.39 21.28
C LEU A 15 33.45 33.22 21.80
N THR A 16 32.53 32.88 20.90
CA THR A 16 31.65 31.70 21.08
C THR A 16 31.18 31.16 19.72
N PHE A 17 32.12 30.73 18.86
CA PHE A 17 31.76 29.69 17.89
C PHE A 17 31.67 28.39 18.68
N GLY A 18 30.50 28.17 19.29
CA GLY A 18 30.19 26.90 19.93
C GLY A 18 30.37 25.78 18.91
N ASN A 19 31.18 24.80 19.26
CA ASN A 19 31.28 23.55 18.52
C ASN A 19 29.91 22.87 18.56
N TYR A 20 29.05 23.16 17.58
CA TYR A 20 27.88 22.34 17.33
C TYR A 20 28.37 21.04 16.71
N SER A 21 28.63 20.04 17.55
CA SER A 21 28.68 18.66 17.09
C SER A 21 27.30 18.33 16.52
N ILE A 22 27.18 18.28 15.20
CA ILE A 22 26.06 17.60 14.55
C ILE A 22 26.17 16.15 15.03
N ALA A 23 25.27 15.75 15.93
CA ALA A 23 25.14 14.36 16.31
C ALA A 23 24.82 13.59 15.03
N GLN A 24 25.75 12.72 14.62
CA GLN A 24 25.53 11.80 13.52
C GLN A 24 24.39 10.88 13.95
N VAL A 25 23.19 11.12 13.43
CA VAL A 25 22.03 10.26 13.69
C VAL A 25 22.45 8.88 13.19
N ALA A 26 22.60 7.93 14.12
CA ALA A 26 22.93 6.56 13.78
C ALA A 26 21.90 6.07 12.75
N PRO A 27 22.33 5.37 11.68
CA PRO A 27 21.39 4.82 10.72
C PRO A 27 20.41 3.96 11.49
N ALA A 28 19.12 4.29 11.39
CA ALA A 28 18.07 3.56 12.07
C ALA A 28 18.23 2.07 11.73
N THR A 29 18.55 1.25 12.73
CA THR A 29 18.55 -0.20 12.59
C THR A 29 17.18 -0.61 12.10
N LYS A 30 17.10 -1.19 10.89
CA LYS A 30 15.86 -1.74 10.37
C LYS A 30 15.24 -2.63 11.45
N PRO A 31 13.96 -2.43 11.79
CA PRO A 31 13.27 -3.33 12.73
C PRO A 31 13.48 -4.77 12.26
N ALA A 32 13.75 -5.67 13.21
CA ALA A 32 13.81 -7.09 12.90
C ALA A 32 12.49 -7.51 12.24
N GLU A 33 12.57 -8.11 11.05
CA GLU A 33 11.39 -8.56 10.33
C GLU A 33 10.69 -9.66 11.14
N VAL A 34 9.40 -9.45 11.40
CA VAL A 34 8.58 -10.47 12.06
C VAL A 34 8.46 -11.66 11.10
N PRO A 35 8.82 -12.88 11.50
CA PRO A 35 8.76 -14.04 10.61
C PRO A 35 7.32 -14.36 10.22
N LEU A 36 7.13 -14.76 8.97
CA LEU A 36 5.84 -15.26 8.50
C LEU A 36 5.50 -16.60 9.17
N ASP A 37 4.20 -16.87 9.41
CA ASP A 37 3.74 -18.19 9.87
C ASP A 37 4.26 -19.29 8.93
N ALA A 38 4.91 -20.31 9.50
CA ALA A 38 5.50 -21.43 8.77
C ALA A 38 4.46 -22.23 7.94
N ASN A 39 3.18 -22.13 8.28
CA ASN A 39 2.09 -22.76 7.53
C ASN A 39 1.64 -21.95 6.30
N VAL A 40 2.17 -20.73 6.11
CA VAL A 40 1.89 -19.89 4.95
C VAL A 40 2.99 -20.07 3.91
N LYS A 41 2.61 -20.59 2.75
CA LYS A 41 3.48 -20.61 1.58
C LYS A 41 3.36 -19.29 0.83
N LEU A 42 4.40 -18.48 0.89
CA LEU A 42 4.57 -17.26 0.11
C LEU A 42 5.33 -17.57 -1.18
N GLY A 43 4.88 -17.01 -2.31
CA GLY A 43 5.62 -17.06 -3.56
C GLY A 43 5.28 -15.90 -4.49
N LYS A 44 6.07 -15.78 -5.56
CA LYS A 44 5.90 -14.79 -6.61
C LYS A 44 6.02 -15.47 -7.97
N LEU A 45 5.04 -15.21 -8.85
CA LEU A 45 5.03 -15.71 -10.22
C LEU A 45 5.99 -14.87 -11.11
N PRO A 46 6.42 -15.39 -12.27
CA PRO A 46 7.30 -14.66 -13.19
C PRO A 46 6.75 -13.30 -13.65
N ASN A 47 5.41 -13.16 -13.72
CA ASN A 47 4.75 -11.90 -14.05
C ASN A 47 4.66 -10.90 -12.88
N GLY A 48 5.23 -11.24 -11.73
CA GLY A 48 5.25 -10.39 -10.54
C GLY A 48 4.10 -10.60 -9.55
N PHE A 49 3.09 -11.43 -9.89
CA PHE A 49 1.96 -11.70 -9.01
C PHE A 49 2.43 -12.42 -7.74
N THR A 50 2.10 -11.86 -6.58
CA THR A 50 2.45 -12.44 -5.27
C THR A 50 1.27 -13.23 -4.73
N TYR A 51 1.50 -14.44 -4.23
CA TYR A 51 0.46 -15.28 -3.66
C TYR A 51 0.84 -15.76 -2.26
N TYR A 52 -0.19 -15.97 -1.44
CA TYR A 52 -0.11 -16.56 -0.11
C TYR A 52 -1.06 -17.75 -0.08
N LEU A 53 -0.56 -18.92 0.30
CA LEU A 53 -1.36 -20.13 0.44
C LEU A 53 -1.24 -20.65 1.86
N ARG A 54 -2.37 -20.84 2.53
CA ARG A 54 -2.44 -21.46 3.84
C ARG A 54 -3.46 -22.59 3.81
N LYS A 55 -3.06 -23.78 4.26
CA LYS A 55 -4.00 -24.89 4.43
C LYS A 55 -4.88 -24.62 5.65
N ASN A 56 -6.18 -24.71 5.45
CA ASN A 56 -7.17 -24.68 6.52
C ASN A 56 -8.06 -25.92 6.40
N THR A 57 -8.34 -26.59 7.51
CA THR A 57 -9.14 -27.83 7.54
C THR A 57 -10.59 -27.61 7.93
N GLU A 58 -10.92 -26.41 8.45
CA GLU A 58 -12.27 -26.08 8.91
C GLU A 58 -12.77 -24.73 8.40
N PRO A 59 -13.97 -24.65 7.80
CA PRO A 59 -14.88 -25.76 7.52
C PRO A 59 -14.33 -26.71 6.43
N LYS A 60 -14.68 -28.00 6.52
CA LYS A 60 -14.22 -29.02 5.56
C LYS A 60 -14.70 -28.71 4.15
N SER A 61 -13.92 -29.15 3.16
CA SER A 61 -14.25 -29.06 1.73
C SER A 61 -14.56 -27.64 1.26
N ARG A 62 -13.90 -26.63 1.84
CA ARG A 62 -14.04 -25.23 1.45
C ARG A 62 -12.68 -24.63 1.12
N ALA A 63 -12.67 -23.77 0.11
CA ALA A 63 -11.57 -22.86 -0.17
C ALA A 63 -12.11 -21.42 -0.11
N THR A 64 -11.27 -20.50 0.31
CA THR A 64 -11.55 -19.06 0.22
C THR A 64 -10.42 -18.43 -0.58
N LEU A 65 -10.80 -17.59 -1.55
CA LEU A 65 -9.88 -16.95 -2.46
C LEU A 65 -10.02 -15.44 -2.27
N TYR A 66 -8.89 -14.75 -2.22
CA TYR A 66 -8.84 -13.31 -2.14
C TYR A 66 -7.92 -12.80 -3.24
N LEU A 67 -8.39 -11.83 -4.00
CA LEU A 67 -7.56 -11.02 -4.87
C LEU A 67 -7.46 -9.63 -4.26
N ALA A 68 -6.30 -9.33 -3.66
CA ALA A 68 -5.99 -8.02 -3.12
C ALA A 68 -5.19 -7.19 -4.13
N VAL A 69 -5.75 -6.05 -4.50
CA VAL A 69 -5.09 -5.02 -5.30
C VAL A 69 -4.58 -3.96 -4.34
N LYS A 70 -3.26 -3.73 -4.34
CA LYS A 70 -2.58 -2.75 -3.47
C LYS A 70 -2.76 -1.31 -3.97
N ALA A 71 -4.00 -0.95 -4.26
CA ALA A 71 -4.43 0.37 -4.67
C ALA A 71 -5.86 0.58 -4.19
N GLY A 72 -6.09 1.64 -3.44
CA GLY A 72 -7.40 2.11 -3.02
C GLY A 72 -7.57 3.59 -3.30
N SER A 73 -8.53 4.24 -2.64
CA SER A 73 -8.85 5.66 -2.91
C SER A 73 -7.75 6.66 -2.56
N ILE A 74 -6.76 6.30 -1.74
CA ILE A 74 -5.63 7.17 -1.39
C ILE A 74 -4.74 7.50 -2.60
N LEU A 75 -4.82 6.71 -3.66
CA LEU A 75 -4.05 6.90 -4.89
C LEU A 75 -4.82 7.67 -5.96
N GLU A 76 -6.07 8.07 -5.69
CA GLU A 76 -6.89 8.85 -6.63
C GLU A 76 -6.37 10.30 -6.71
N THR A 77 -6.40 10.88 -7.91
CA THR A 77 -6.28 12.35 -8.08
C THR A 77 -7.62 13.03 -7.81
N ASP A 78 -7.62 14.37 -7.76
CA ASP A 78 -8.84 15.16 -7.57
C ASP A 78 -9.88 14.89 -8.68
N GLU A 79 -9.44 14.57 -9.90
CA GLU A 79 -10.31 14.21 -11.03
C GLU A 79 -10.82 12.76 -10.98
N GLN A 80 -10.28 11.93 -10.08
CA GLN A 80 -10.56 10.50 -9.98
C GLN A 80 -11.31 10.12 -8.70
N GLN A 81 -11.85 11.09 -7.97
CA GLN A 81 -12.52 10.82 -6.70
C GLN A 81 -13.65 9.80 -6.84
N GLY A 82 -13.51 8.68 -6.12
CA GLY A 82 -14.45 7.55 -6.14
C GLY A 82 -14.22 6.56 -7.28
N LEU A 83 -13.21 6.74 -8.12
CA LEU A 83 -12.93 5.87 -9.27
C LEU A 83 -12.52 4.46 -8.83
N ALA A 84 -11.74 4.29 -7.77
CA ALA A 84 -11.33 2.98 -7.27
C ALA A 84 -12.55 2.14 -6.88
N HIS A 85 -13.47 2.72 -6.12
CA HIS A 85 -14.73 2.07 -5.75
C HIS A 85 -15.62 1.84 -6.99
N PHE A 86 -15.70 2.80 -7.91
CA PHE A 86 -16.45 2.62 -9.15
C PHE A 86 -15.90 1.45 -9.99
N MET A 87 -14.58 1.31 -10.10
CA MET A 87 -13.91 0.22 -10.81
C MET A 87 -14.16 -1.14 -10.17
N GLU A 88 -14.24 -1.19 -8.84
CA GLU A 88 -14.61 -2.41 -8.11
C GLU A 88 -15.98 -2.92 -8.57
N HIS A 89 -17.03 -2.07 -8.55
CA HIS A 89 -18.35 -2.45 -9.08
C HIS A 89 -18.30 -2.85 -10.55
N MET A 90 -17.57 -2.08 -11.37
CA MET A 90 -17.48 -2.35 -12.81
C MET A 90 -16.78 -3.65 -13.16
N SER A 91 -15.96 -4.19 -12.24
CA SER A 91 -15.30 -5.50 -12.42
C SER A 91 -16.31 -6.66 -12.52
N PHE A 92 -17.53 -6.47 -12.01
CA PHE A 92 -18.63 -7.44 -12.12
C PHE A 92 -19.59 -7.16 -13.27
N ASN A 93 -19.48 -5.99 -13.92
CA ASN A 93 -20.41 -5.51 -14.96
C ASN A 93 -19.91 -5.75 -16.40
N GLY A 94 -18.91 -6.62 -16.56
CA GLY A 94 -18.51 -7.12 -17.87
C GLY A 94 -17.01 -7.40 -17.96
N THR A 95 -16.67 -8.54 -18.53
CA THR A 95 -15.30 -8.92 -18.87
C THR A 95 -15.23 -9.39 -20.32
N LYS A 96 -14.01 -9.59 -20.84
CA LYS A 96 -13.80 -10.11 -22.20
C LYS A 96 -14.57 -11.40 -22.49
N ASN A 97 -14.64 -12.31 -21.52
CA ASN A 97 -15.26 -13.63 -21.69
C ASN A 97 -16.67 -13.71 -21.11
N TYR A 98 -17.05 -12.75 -20.28
CA TYR A 98 -18.37 -12.67 -19.63
C TYR A 98 -18.92 -11.26 -19.79
N PRO A 99 -19.56 -10.94 -20.92
CA PRO A 99 -20.14 -9.61 -21.15
C PRO A 99 -21.27 -9.31 -20.15
N LYS A 100 -21.44 -8.03 -19.82
CA LYS A 100 -22.49 -7.55 -18.89
C LYS A 100 -22.44 -8.34 -17.57
N ASN A 101 -23.56 -8.93 -17.17
CA ASN A 101 -23.72 -9.61 -15.89
C ASN A 101 -23.48 -11.13 -16.00
N GLU A 102 -22.89 -11.62 -17.09
CA GLU A 102 -22.70 -13.06 -17.30
C GLU A 102 -21.76 -13.70 -16.28
N LEU A 103 -20.81 -12.94 -15.73
CA LEU A 103 -19.91 -13.44 -14.69
C LEU A 103 -20.71 -13.81 -13.43
N VAL A 104 -21.57 -12.89 -12.99
CA VAL A 104 -22.45 -13.11 -11.83
C VAL A 104 -23.39 -14.30 -12.08
N ASN A 105 -24.00 -14.36 -13.26
CA ASN A 105 -24.88 -15.47 -13.65
C ASN A 105 -24.16 -16.83 -13.64
N TYR A 106 -22.91 -16.86 -14.13
CA TYR A 106 -22.09 -18.06 -14.14
C TYR A 106 -21.76 -18.51 -12.71
N LEU A 107 -21.29 -17.59 -11.86
CA LEU A 107 -20.96 -17.88 -10.46
C LEU A 107 -22.20 -18.38 -9.68
N GLN A 108 -23.35 -17.75 -9.88
CA GLN A 108 -24.62 -18.20 -9.29
C GLN A 108 -25.02 -19.62 -9.74
N LYS A 109 -24.88 -19.94 -11.03
CA LYS A 109 -25.12 -21.29 -11.55
C LYS A 109 -24.15 -22.33 -10.96
N ALA A 110 -22.93 -21.91 -10.64
CA ALA A 110 -21.93 -22.76 -9.97
C ALA A 110 -22.18 -22.88 -8.45
N GLY A 111 -23.22 -22.24 -7.91
CA GLY A 111 -23.60 -22.30 -6.50
C GLY A 111 -23.02 -21.19 -5.62
N VAL A 112 -22.38 -20.17 -6.20
CA VAL A 112 -21.84 -19.01 -5.48
C VAL A 112 -22.92 -17.94 -5.36
N ARG A 113 -23.31 -17.57 -4.14
CA ARG A 113 -24.31 -16.52 -3.90
C ARG A 113 -23.63 -15.17 -3.73
N PHE A 114 -24.09 -14.17 -4.47
CA PHE A 114 -23.61 -12.79 -4.30
C PHE A 114 -23.94 -12.28 -2.89
N GLY A 115 -23.00 -11.60 -2.23
CA GLY A 115 -23.10 -11.13 -0.85
C GLY A 115 -22.74 -12.19 0.20
N ALA A 116 -23.22 -13.43 0.05
CA ALA A 116 -22.91 -14.50 1.02
C ALA A 116 -21.57 -15.20 0.73
N ASP A 117 -21.26 -15.43 -0.54
CA ASP A 117 -20.09 -16.21 -0.98
C ASP A 117 -19.18 -15.41 -1.94
N LEU A 118 -19.65 -14.30 -2.53
CA LEU A 118 -18.88 -13.38 -3.36
C LEU A 118 -19.08 -11.95 -2.88
N ASN A 119 -17.99 -11.26 -2.55
CA ASN A 119 -17.98 -9.88 -2.11
C ASN A 119 -16.77 -9.13 -2.69
N ALA A 120 -16.82 -7.81 -2.64
CA ALA A 120 -15.66 -6.97 -2.83
C ALA A 120 -15.79 -5.71 -1.97
N TYR A 121 -14.67 -5.06 -1.72
CA TYR A 121 -14.64 -3.76 -1.06
C TYR A 121 -13.46 -2.94 -1.55
N THR A 122 -13.60 -1.62 -1.45
CA THR A 122 -12.53 -0.66 -1.67
C THR A 122 -12.35 0.19 -0.41
N SER A 123 -11.11 0.29 0.05
CA SER A 123 -10.66 1.11 1.16
C SER A 123 -9.74 2.22 0.65
N PHE A 124 -9.08 2.94 1.55
CA PHE A 124 -8.07 3.93 1.21
C PHE A 124 -6.86 3.29 0.52
N ASP A 125 -6.37 2.17 1.02
CA ASP A 125 -5.10 1.57 0.62
C ASP A 125 -5.23 0.38 -0.34
N GLU A 126 -6.41 -0.23 -0.43
CA GLU A 126 -6.63 -1.44 -1.21
C GLU A 126 -8.05 -1.59 -1.78
N THR A 127 -8.15 -2.43 -2.80
CA THR A 127 -9.39 -3.01 -3.30
C THR A 127 -9.27 -4.53 -3.27
N VAL A 128 -10.24 -5.22 -2.67
CA VAL A 128 -10.20 -6.66 -2.46
C VAL A 128 -11.45 -7.33 -3.00
N TYR A 129 -11.26 -8.43 -3.72
CA TYR A 129 -12.33 -9.30 -4.24
C TYR A 129 -12.23 -10.68 -3.56
N GLN A 130 -13.35 -11.20 -3.02
CA GLN A 130 -13.38 -12.42 -2.19
C GLN A 130 -14.62 -13.29 -2.42
#